data_AF-A0A2N0RI29-F1
#
_entry.id   AF-A0A2N0RI29-F1
#
_cell.length_a   1.000
_cell.length_b   1.000
_cell.length_c   1.000
_cell.angle_alpha   90.00
_cell.angle_beta   90.00
_cell.angle_gamma   90.00
#
_symmetry.space_group_name_H-M   'P 1'
#
loop_
_entity.id
_entity.type
_entity.pdbx_description
1 polymer ?
#
loop_
_entity_poly.entity_id
_entity_poly.type
_entity_poly.pdbx_seq_one_letter_code
_entity_poly.pdbx_strand_id
1 'polypeptide(L)'
;MTVSEKSVQTTDDNNEKEDSIGLKTFKLLATIPTYAGVKTFSSETNGDNPSVLSIQVILSQRDLKRKLKRLIVKQLVVSLPTKGSSDTVAKVITSSFLPIDLGDVVLQAESPSGNKLLILRCVSNDKGKKSFVEIWDKGNLKQSIDVTDSHGDFYSDGTFGSLKWAKNEEKAVYIAERKALDEKDEKKCDFVPGWGEKFVNKRVSVIVIVNVLESKVEVLPEFEKIVPGQVFFGPGDKTLIFNGYNREPRYYGIYACINRLQNFFFQIPKKK
;
A
#
# COMPACT_ATOMS: atom_id res chain seq x y z
N MET A 1 -27.91 -57.28 -15.59
CA MET A 1 -27.49 -56.80 -14.27
C MET A 1 -27.29 -55.30 -14.40
N THR A 2 -28.35 -54.54 -14.13
CA THR A 2 -28.43 -53.09 -14.32
C THR A 2 -28.90 -52.54 -12.98
N VAL A 3 -28.02 -51.84 -12.26
CA VAL A 3 -28.34 -51.23 -10.97
C VAL A 3 -28.59 -49.75 -11.22
N SER A 4 -29.82 -49.37 -10.90
CA SER A 4 -30.45 -48.06 -11.02
C SER A 4 -29.82 -47.05 -10.04
N GLU A 5 -29.50 -45.86 -10.55
CA GLU A 5 -29.12 -44.68 -9.79
C GLU A 5 -30.32 -44.18 -8.96
N LYS A 6 -30.20 -44.22 -7.63
CA LYS A 6 -31.11 -43.49 -6.74
C LYS A 6 -30.51 -42.11 -6.42
N SER A 7 -31.15 -41.09 -7.01
CA SER A 7 -31.06 -39.69 -6.62
C SER A 7 -31.40 -39.53 -5.13
N VAL A 8 -30.45 -39.01 -4.33
CA VAL A 8 -30.72 -38.52 -2.98
C VAL A 8 -31.11 -37.05 -3.10
N GLN A 9 -32.41 -36.79 -2.93
CA GLN A 9 -32.95 -35.46 -2.69
C GLN A 9 -32.32 -34.90 -1.41
N THR A 10 -31.65 -33.75 -1.52
CA THR A 10 -31.23 -32.97 -0.36
C THR A 10 -32.42 -32.11 0.06
N THR A 11 -32.99 -32.45 1.21
CA THR A 11 -33.96 -31.64 1.91
C THR A 11 -33.27 -30.39 2.46
N ASP A 12 -33.80 -29.23 2.12
CA ASP A 12 -33.49 -27.94 2.75
C ASP A 12 -33.98 -27.95 4.20
N ASP A 13 -33.18 -28.53 5.09
CA ASP A 13 -33.36 -28.38 6.53
C ASP A 13 -32.73 -27.05 6.97
N ASN A 14 -33.59 -26.08 7.28
CA ASN A 14 -33.27 -24.88 8.06
C ASN A 14 -32.87 -25.26 9.50
N ASN A 15 -31.72 -25.93 9.65
CA ASN A 15 -31.02 -26.06 10.91
C ASN A 15 -29.94 -24.97 10.94
N GLU A 16 -30.20 -23.88 11.68
CA GLU A 16 -29.11 -23.03 12.17
C GLU A 16 -28.23 -23.89 13.07
N LYS A 17 -27.23 -24.55 12.45
CA LYS A 17 -26.22 -25.33 13.17
C LYS A 17 -25.57 -24.39 14.17
N GLU A 18 -25.80 -24.65 15.44
CA GLU A 18 -25.18 -23.89 16.51
C GLU A 18 -23.66 -23.89 16.29
N ASP A 19 -23.07 -22.70 16.23
CA ASP A 19 -21.64 -22.56 15.98
C ASP A 19 -20.86 -23.40 17.01
N SER A 20 -19.91 -24.22 16.53
CA SER A 20 -19.01 -24.94 17.43
C SER A 20 -18.25 -23.96 18.33
N ILE A 21 -17.83 -24.43 19.52
CA ILE A 21 -17.06 -23.59 20.45
C ILE A 21 -15.79 -23.01 19.80
N GLY A 22 -15.16 -23.78 18.89
CA GLY A 22 -14.02 -23.32 18.11
C GLY A 22 -14.39 -22.18 17.15
N LEU A 23 -15.54 -22.27 16.48
CA LEU A 23 -16.02 -21.22 15.57
C LEU A 23 -16.41 -19.95 16.34
N LYS A 24 -17.08 -20.07 17.50
CA LYS A 24 -17.39 -18.93 18.39
C LYS A 24 -16.11 -18.24 18.87
N THR A 25 -15.13 -19.02 19.34
CA THR A 25 -13.82 -18.51 19.79
C THR A 25 -13.07 -17.81 18.65
N PHE A 26 -13.03 -18.42 17.47
CA PHE A 26 -12.41 -17.81 16.30
C PHE A 26 -13.07 -16.48 15.90
N LYS A 27 -14.41 -16.43 15.89
CA LYS A 27 -15.16 -15.19 15.57
C LYS A 27 -14.81 -14.07 16.55
N LEU A 28 -14.72 -14.37 17.85
CA LEU A 28 -14.32 -13.40 18.88
C LEU A 28 -12.88 -12.89 18.66
N LEU A 29 -11.92 -13.80 18.46
CA LEU A 29 -10.53 -13.41 18.21
C LEU A 29 -10.36 -12.61 16.92
N ALA A 30 -11.13 -12.91 15.87
CA ALA A 30 -11.11 -12.17 14.60
C ALA A 30 -11.59 -10.71 14.74
N THR A 31 -12.32 -10.37 15.81
CA THR A 31 -12.70 -8.99 16.11
C THR A 31 -11.57 -8.16 16.72
N ILE A 32 -10.47 -8.77 17.16
CA ILE A 32 -9.35 -8.03 17.74
C ILE A 32 -8.49 -7.47 16.60
N PRO A 33 -8.37 -6.13 16.46
CA PRO A 33 -7.52 -5.55 15.43
C PRO A 33 -6.04 -5.78 15.73
N THR A 34 -5.24 -5.94 14.68
CA THR A 34 -3.78 -6.01 14.76
C THR A 34 -3.14 -4.72 14.29
N TYR A 35 -1.97 -4.37 14.83
CA TYR A 35 -1.21 -3.22 14.35
C TYR A 35 -0.67 -3.49 12.94
N ALA A 36 -0.97 -2.59 12.01
CA ALA A 36 -0.46 -2.61 10.64
C ALA A 36 0.58 -1.52 10.39
N GLY A 37 0.54 -0.43 11.16
CA GLY A 37 1.54 0.64 11.07
C GLY A 37 1.34 1.70 12.15
N VAL A 38 2.39 2.49 12.36
CA VAL A 38 2.39 3.66 13.25
C VAL A 38 3.09 4.81 12.53
N LYS A 39 2.54 6.01 12.71
CA LYS A 39 3.17 7.28 12.34
C LYS A 39 3.13 8.22 13.52
N THR A 40 4.14 9.06 13.63
CA THR A 40 4.30 10.02 14.72
C THR A 40 4.61 11.40 14.18
N PHE A 41 3.96 12.43 14.72
CA PHE A 41 4.11 13.83 14.35
C PHE A 41 4.41 14.63 15.60
N SER A 42 5.61 15.16 15.71
CA SER A 42 5.99 16.08 16.79
C SER A 42 5.73 17.51 16.35
N SER A 43 4.95 18.25 17.15
CA SER A 43 4.83 19.69 17.04
C SER A 43 5.56 20.33 18.21
N GLU A 44 6.72 20.89 17.94
CA GLU A 44 7.43 21.74 18.91
C GLU A 44 6.73 23.10 18.93
N THR A 45 6.30 23.54 20.12
CA THR A 45 5.79 24.90 20.30
C THR A 45 6.93 25.76 20.85
N ASN A 46 7.15 26.92 20.22
CA ASN A 46 8.09 27.91 20.76
C ASN A 46 7.44 28.59 21.98
N GLY A 47 7.93 28.34 23.18
CA GLY A 47 7.46 28.92 24.45
C GLY A 47 7.42 27.92 25.60
N ASP A 48 6.80 28.29 26.73
CA ASP A 48 6.62 27.43 27.92
C ASP A 48 5.56 26.32 27.73
N ASN A 49 4.94 26.22 26.55
CA ASN A 49 3.93 25.20 26.27
C ASN A 49 4.58 23.82 26.08
N PRO A 50 3.95 22.74 26.57
CA PRO A 50 4.46 21.39 26.36
C PRO A 50 4.45 21.03 24.89
N SER A 51 5.53 20.40 24.43
CA SER A 51 5.61 19.81 23.08
C SER A 51 4.53 18.75 22.93
N VAL A 52 3.89 18.69 21.76
CA VAL A 52 2.80 17.75 21.50
C VAL A 52 3.24 16.72 20.47
N LEU A 53 2.99 15.45 20.77
CA LEU A 53 3.21 14.32 19.88
C LEU A 53 1.87 13.74 19.45
N SER A 54 1.53 13.86 18.17
CA SER A 54 0.42 13.11 17.58
C SER A 54 0.90 11.76 17.08
N ILE A 55 0.19 10.69 17.44
CA ILE A 55 0.48 9.31 17.03
C ILE A 55 -0.72 8.82 16.24
N GLN A 56 -0.51 8.50 14.97
CA GLN A 56 -1.49 7.85 14.12
C GLN A 56 -1.18 6.36 14.05
N VAL A 57 -2.15 5.53 14.42
CA VAL A 57 -2.06 4.07 14.38
C VAL A 57 -2.94 3.56 13.26
N ILE A 58 -2.38 2.73 12.39
CA ILE A 58 -3.12 1.96 11.39
C ILE A 58 -3.32 0.56 11.95
N LEU A 59 -4.58 0.19 12.12
CA LEU A 59 -5.02 -1.11 12.58
C LEU A 59 -5.61 -1.91 11.42
N SER A 60 -5.42 -3.21 11.46
CA SER A 60 -5.94 -4.17 10.50
C SER A 60 -6.96 -5.07 11.19
N GLN A 61 -8.17 -5.18 10.65
CA GLN A 61 -9.20 -6.06 11.19
C GLN A 61 -9.85 -6.86 10.06
N ARG A 62 -10.16 -8.14 10.32
CA ARG A 62 -10.86 -8.98 9.34
C ARG A 62 -12.37 -8.80 9.47
N ASP A 63 -13.01 -8.38 8.40
CA ASP A 63 -14.47 -8.37 8.27
C ASP A 63 -14.92 -9.73 7.73
N LEU A 64 -15.35 -10.62 8.64
CA LEU A 64 -15.76 -11.98 8.28
C LEU A 64 -17.00 -12.01 7.39
N LYS A 65 -17.93 -11.04 7.56
CA LYS A 65 -19.18 -10.98 6.79
C LYS A 65 -18.92 -10.58 5.35
N ARG A 66 -18.07 -9.57 5.14
CA ARG A 66 -17.67 -9.10 3.81
C ARG A 66 -16.48 -9.86 3.21
N LYS A 67 -15.88 -10.79 3.95
CA LYS A 67 -14.70 -11.58 3.56
C LYS A 67 -13.51 -10.71 3.10
N LEU A 68 -13.31 -9.57 3.76
CA LEU A 68 -12.25 -8.62 3.42
C LEU A 68 -11.47 -8.17 4.65
N LYS A 69 -10.31 -7.55 4.42
CA LYS A 69 -9.48 -6.93 5.44
C LYS A 69 -9.77 -5.43 5.44
N ARG A 70 -10.10 -4.85 6.61
CA ARG A 70 -10.26 -3.40 6.79
C ARG A 70 -9.02 -2.81 7.42
N LEU A 71 -8.69 -1.60 6.98
CA LEU A 71 -7.67 -0.77 7.60
C LEU A 71 -8.36 0.40 8.31
N ILE A 72 -8.06 0.56 9.60
CA ILE A 72 -8.69 1.53 10.48
C ILE A 72 -7.62 2.46 11.00
N VAL A 73 -7.85 3.76 10.94
CA VAL A 73 -6.98 4.75 11.57
C VAL A 73 -7.52 5.15 12.93
N LYS A 74 -6.63 5.23 13.92
CA LYS A 74 -6.85 5.87 15.22
C LYS A 74 -5.78 6.91 15.47
N GLN A 75 -6.15 8.03 16.06
CA GLN A 75 -5.20 9.09 16.40
C GLN A 75 -5.20 9.36 17.90
N LEU A 76 -3.98 9.36 18.46
CA LEU A 76 -3.68 9.75 19.82
C LEU A 76 -2.86 11.04 19.78
N VAL A 77 -3.03 11.88 20.78
CA VAL A 77 -2.26 13.11 20.95
C VAL A 77 -1.76 13.14 22.38
N VAL A 78 -0.45 13.30 22.55
CA VAL A 78 0.26 13.17 23.83
C VAL A 78 1.05 14.44 24.07
N SER A 79 0.96 15.03 25.25
CA SER A 79 1.85 16.11 25.69
C SER A 79 3.12 15.49 26.24
N LEU A 80 4.25 15.93 25.72
CA LEU A 80 5.57 15.57 26.20
C LEU A 80 5.96 16.50 27.36
N PRO A 81 6.68 15.98 28.37
CA PRO A 81 7.16 16.79 29.48
C PRO A 81 8.18 17.84 28.98
N THR A 82 8.09 19.06 29.53
CA THR A 82 9.03 20.14 29.23
C THR A 82 10.35 19.96 29.98
N LYS A 83 11.45 20.40 29.38
CA LYS A 83 12.76 20.39 30.04
C LYS A 83 12.72 21.32 31.26
N GLY A 84 12.87 20.77 32.47
CA GLY A 84 12.83 21.52 33.74
C GLY A 84 11.54 21.37 34.56
N SER A 85 10.53 20.68 34.03
CA SER A 85 9.33 20.28 34.78
C SER A 85 9.63 19.09 35.70
N SER A 86 8.99 19.05 36.89
CA SER A 86 9.01 17.87 37.78
C SER A 86 8.22 16.69 37.22
N ASP A 87 7.35 16.96 36.25
CA ASP A 87 6.53 15.97 35.57
C ASP A 87 7.39 15.28 34.49
N THR A 88 7.69 14.00 34.70
CA THR A 88 8.52 13.19 33.79
C THR A 88 7.69 12.31 32.86
N VAL A 89 6.36 12.32 33.01
CA VAL A 89 5.45 11.39 32.35
C VAL A 89 4.70 12.09 31.23
N ALA A 90 4.71 11.50 30.04
CA ALA A 90 3.91 11.97 28.92
C ALA A 90 2.42 11.76 29.21
N LYS A 91 1.59 12.79 29.01
CA LYS A 91 0.14 12.73 29.29
C LYS A 91 -0.65 12.67 27.99
N VAL A 92 -1.63 11.78 27.91
CA VAL A 92 -2.54 11.73 26.75
C VAL A 92 -3.49 12.93 26.82
N ILE A 93 -3.41 13.83 25.84
CA ILE A 93 -4.25 15.04 25.74
C ILE A 93 -5.59 14.69 25.11
N THR A 94 -5.56 13.92 24.02
CA THR A 94 -6.77 13.40 23.38
C THR A 94 -6.52 12.05 22.74
N SER A 95 -7.54 11.21 22.80
CA SER A 95 -7.61 9.93 22.11
C SER A 95 -8.88 9.97 21.27
N SER A 96 -8.75 10.32 19.99
CA SER A 96 -9.88 10.23 19.07
C SER A 96 -10.18 8.74 18.84
N PHE A 97 -11.31 8.28 19.37
CA PHE A 97 -11.74 6.89 19.28
C PHE A 97 -12.66 6.62 18.10
N LEU A 98 -12.95 7.62 17.26
CA LEU A 98 -13.75 7.41 16.06
C LEU A 98 -12.87 6.74 14.99
N PRO A 99 -13.07 5.45 14.69
CA PRO A 99 -12.29 4.77 13.68
C PRO A 99 -12.63 5.36 12.30
N ILE A 100 -11.61 5.78 11.56
CA ILE A 100 -11.77 6.13 10.15
C ILE A 100 -11.42 4.89 9.33
N ASP A 101 -12.41 4.34 8.62
CA ASP A 101 -12.19 3.24 7.67
C ASP A 101 -11.47 3.79 6.43
N LEU A 102 -10.31 3.23 6.12
CA LEU A 102 -9.56 3.59 4.92
C LEU A 102 -10.10 2.89 3.66
N GLY A 103 -10.98 1.88 3.79
CA GLY A 103 -11.67 1.23 2.67
C GLY A 103 -10.71 0.84 1.54
N ASP A 104 -11.06 1.24 0.32
CA ASP A 104 -10.35 0.98 -0.95
C ASP A 104 -8.92 1.55 -1.06
N VAL A 105 -8.35 2.09 0.02
CA VAL A 105 -6.97 2.60 0.05
C VAL A 105 -5.97 1.45 0.05
N VAL A 106 -5.09 1.46 -0.95
CA VAL A 106 -4.00 0.49 -1.10
C VAL A 106 -2.74 0.95 -0.38
N LEU A 107 -2.36 2.22 -0.54
CA LEU A 107 -1.23 2.86 0.12
C LEU A 107 -1.54 4.32 0.42
N GLN A 108 -0.89 4.88 1.43
CA GLN A 108 -0.91 6.31 1.71
C GLN A 108 0.45 6.79 2.23
N ALA A 109 0.81 8.01 1.89
CA ALA A 109 2.03 8.65 2.36
C ALA A 109 1.79 10.13 2.63
N GLU A 110 2.32 10.60 3.75
CA GLU A 110 2.27 12.02 4.12
C GLU A 110 3.50 12.74 3.63
N SER A 111 3.30 14.00 3.28
CA SER A 111 4.38 14.84 2.80
C SER A 111 5.31 15.25 3.97
N PRO A 112 6.60 15.55 3.71
CA PRO A 112 7.57 16.00 4.70
C PRO A 112 7.09 17.10 5.67
N SER A 113 6.25 18.02 5.20
CA SER A 113 5.66 19.12 5.96
C SER A 113 4.44 18.73 6.78
N GLY A 114 3.90 17.52 6.56
CA GLY A 114 2.66 17.04 7.18
C GLY A 114 1.38 17.69 6.67
N ASN A 115 1.46 18.60 5.67
CA ASN A 115 0.29 19.32 5.18
C ASN A 115 -0.42 18.61 4.02
N LYS A 116 0.28 17.71 3.32
CA LYS A 116 -0.27 16.98 2.17
C LYS A 116 -0.28 15.48 2.43
N LEU A 117 -1.25 14.81 1.83
CA LEU A 117 -1.41 13.37 1.89
C LEU A 117 -1.62 12.83 0.47
N LEU A 118 -0.85 11.82 0.11
CA LEU A 118 -1.00 11.09 -1.14
C LEU A 118 -1.65 9.75 -0.84
N ILE A 119 -2.72 9.43 -1.54
CA ILE A 119 -3.46 8.17 -1.38
C ILE A 119 -3.50 7.46 -2.73
N LEU A 120 -3.10 6.17 -2.74
CA LEU A 120 -3.33 5.26 -3.85
C LEU A 120 -4.58 4.45 -3.52
N ARG A 121 -5.64 4.63 -4.31
CA ARG A 121 -6.95 3.99 -4.09
C ARG A 121 -7.29 3.07 -5.25
N CYS A 122 -7.82 1.90 -4.94
CA CYS A 122 -8.30 0.95 -5.93
C CYS A 122 -9.75 0.57 -5.62
N VAL A 123 -10.68 0.99 -6.48
CA VAL A 123 -12.11 0.74 -6.33
C VAL A 123 -12.53 -0.36 -7.30
N SER A 124 -13.15 -1.42 -6.79
CA SER A 124 -13.69 -2.51 -7.61
C SER A 124 -15.21 -2.55 -7.51
N ASN A 125 -15.89 -2.60 -8.65
CA ASN A 125 -17.34 -2.76 -8.74
C ASN A 125 -17.71 -3.72 -9.89
N ASP A 126 -19.00 -3.93 -10.12
CA ASP A 126 -19.51 -4.80 -11.19
C ASP A 126 -19.07 -4.35 -12.60
N LYS A 127 -18.68 -3.09 -12.77
CA LYS A 127 -18.20 -2.50 -14.03
C LYS A 127 -16.68 -2.60 -14.21
N GLY A 128 -15.97 -3.13 -13.22
CA GLY A 128 -14.52 -3.34 -13.26
C GLY A 128 -13.75 -2.67 -12.12
N LYS A 129 -12.43 -2.71 -12.25
CA LYS A 129 -11.46 -2.17 -11.29
C LYS A 129 -10.92 -0.83 -11.79
N LYS A 130 -10.96 0.19 -10.94
CA LYS A 130 -10.37 1.51 -11.21
C LYS A 130 -9.32 1.88 -10.18
N SER A 131 -8.25 2.52 -10.64
CA SER A 131 -7.12 2.94 -9.81
C SER A 131 -6.99 4.46 -9.84
N PHE A 132 -6.87 5.07 -8.66
CA PHE A 132 -6.78 6.51 -8.50
C PHE A 132 -5.57 6.91 -7.65
N VAL A 133 -4.94 8.02 -8.03
CA VAL A 133 -3.96 8.74 -7.21
C VAL A 133 -4.64 10.00 -6.70
N GLU A 134 -4.88 10.08 -5.39
CA GLU A 134 -5.50 11.22 -4.75
C GLU A 134 -4.47 12.09 -4.04
N ILE A 135 -4.47 13.38 -4.34
CA ILE A 135 -3.65 14.39 -3.70
C ILE A 135 -4.55 15.18 -2.76
N TRP A 136 -4.23 15.15 -1.48
CA TRP A 136 -4.91 15.88 -0.42
C TRP A 136 -3.99 16.97 0.13
N ASP A 137 -4.55 18.11 0.48
CA ASP A 137 -3.82 19.25 1.05
C ASP A 137 -4.69 19.91 2.13
N LYS A 138 -4.12 20.08 3.33
CA LYS A 138 -4.79 20.63 4.53
C LYS A 138 -6.16 19.99 4.76
N GLY A 139 -6.22 18.66 4.67
CA GLY A 139 -7.43 17.87 4.90
C GLY A 139 -8.46 17.86 3.78
N ASN A 140 -8.17 18.49 2.63
CA ASN A 140 -9.11 18.56 1.50
C ASN A 140 -8.57 17.81 0.29
N LEU A 141 -9.43 17.07 -0.41
CA LEU A 141 -9.11 16.45 -1.69
C LEU A 141 -8.86 17.55 -2.71
N LYS A 142 -7.61 17.66 -3.20
CA LYS A 142 -7.24 18.63 -4.25
C LYS A 142 -7.40 18.05 -5.63
N GLN A 143 -6.96 16.80 -5.81
CA GLN A 143 -7.02 16.12 -7.09
C GLN A 143 -7.29 14.63 -6.88
N SER A 144 -8.06 14.04 -7.78
CA SER A 144 -8.11 12.59 -8.00
C SER A 144 -7.76 12.30 -9.46
N ILE A 145 -6.67 11.57 -9.69
CA ILE A 145 -6.15 11.24 -11.02
C ILE A 145 -6.51 9.79 -11.32
N ASP A 146 -7.31 9.53 -12.35
CA ASP A 146 -7.58 8.16 -12.85
C ASP A 146 -6.33 7.64 -13.57
N VAL A 147 -5.70 6.60 -13.01
CA VAL A 147 -4.48 5.97 -13.53
C VAL A 147 -4.72 4.56 -14.04
N THR A 148 -5.99 4.16 -14.17
CA THR A 148 -6.41 2.81 -14.60
C THR A 148 -5.77 2.39 -15.91
N ASP A 149 -5.59 3.33 -16.84
CA ASP A 149 -4.99 3.06 -18.14
C ASP A 149 -3.48 3.31 -18.22
N SER A 150 -2.90 3.94 -17.19
CA SER A 150 -1.47 4.28 -17.16
C SER A 150 -0.60 3.07 -16.79
N HIS A 151 -1.08 2.22 -15.89
CA HIS A 151 -0.36 1.05 -15.39
C HIS A 151 -1.34 0.04 -14.80
N GLY A 152 -0.86 -1.15 -14.40
CA GLY A 152 -1.66 -2.17 -13.71
C GLY A 152 -1.78 -1.93 -12.20
N ASP A 153 -1.76 -3.00 -11.42
CA ASP A 153 -2.00 -2.94 -9.97
C ASP A 153 -0.91 -2.16 -9.19
N PHE A 154 -1.33 -1.38 -8.19
CA PHE A 154 -0.38 -0.81 -7.22
C PHE A 154 0.31 -1.91 -6.42
N TYR A 155 1.62 -1.76 -6.20
CA TYR A 155 2.35 -2.67 -5.33
C TYR A 155 2.44 -2.09 -3.93
N SER A 156 1.92 -2.84 -2.95
CA SER A 156 1.85 -2.46 -1.53
C SER A 156 2.52 -3.47 -0.58
N ASP A 157 3.10 -4.52 -1.13
CA ASP A 157 3.85 -5.52 -0.37
C ASP A 157 5.21 -4.99 0.09
N GLY A 158 5.82 -5.64 1.09
CA GLY A 158 7.11 -5.21 1.62
C GLY A 158 8.32 -5.44 0.71
N THR A 159 8.14 -6.04 -0.48
CA THR A 159 9.23 -6.36 -1.40
C THR A 159 9.33 -5.33 -2.52
N PHE A 160 8.22 -5.03 -3.18
CA PHE A 160 8.17 -4.03 -4.25
C PHE A 160 7.51 -2.73 -3.82
N GLY A 161 6.58 -2.79 -2.86
CA GLY A 161 5.71 -1.67 -2.55
C GLY A 161 6.47 -0.47 -2.02
N SER A 162 6.26 0.68 -2.65
CA SER A 162 6.78 1.96 -2.21
C SER A 162 5.85 3.09 -2.62
N LEU A 163 5.72 4.07 -1.75
CA LEU A 163 5.06 5.35 -1.96
C LEU A 163 5.81 6.39 -1.15
N LYS A 164 6.48 7.33 -1.82
CA LYS A 164 7.37 8.32 -1.18
C LYS A 164 7.21 9.70 -1.80
N TRP A 165 7.24 10.73 -0.96
CA TRP A 165 7.29 12.12 -1.39
C TRP A 165 8.74 12.57 -1.64
N ALA A 166 8.91 13.48 -2.59
CA ALA A 166 10.11 14.30 -2.69
C ALA A 166 10.18 15.25 -1.48
N LYS A 167 11.39 15.64 -1.07
CA LYS A 167 11.59 16.56 0.06
C LYS A 167 10.94 17.92 -0.17
N ASN A 168 10.92 18.39 -1.42
CA ASN A 168 10.27 19.64 -1.83
C ASN A 168 8.74 19.53 -2.00
N GLU A 169 8.17 18.33 -1.86
CA GLU A 169 6.73 18.04 -1.99
C GLU A 169 6.10 18.35 -3.36
N GLU A 170 6.90 18.67 -4.37
CA GLU A 170 6.40 18.92 -5.74
C GLU A 170 6.15 17.63 -6.50
N LYS A 171 6.79 16.55 -6.06
CA LYS A 171 6.70 15.22 -6.66
C LYS A 171 6.51 14.15 -5.61
N ALA A 172 5.93 13.04 -6.05
CA ALA A 172 5.94 11.79 -5.33
C ALA A 172 6.25 10.64 -6.29
N VAL A 173 6.55 9.47 -5.75
CA VAL A 173 6.91 8.28 -6.52
C VAL A 173 6.26 7.05 -5.92
N TYR A 174 5.81 6.12 -6.77
CA TYR A 174 5.33 4.81 -6.35
C TYR A 174 5.68 3.71 -7.34
N ILE A 175 5.45 2.47 -6.92
CA ILE A 175 5.61 1.27 -7.75
C ILE A 175 4.25 0.68 -8.11
N ALA A 176 4.08 0.37 -9.39
CA ALA A 176 2.92 -0.34 -9.91
C ALA A 176 3.34 -1.42 -10.90
N GLU A 177 2.41 -2.31 -11.20
CA GLU A 177 2.56 -3.30 -12.26
C GLU A 177 2.59 -2.62 -13.63
N ARG A 178 3.48 -3.08 -14.50
CA ARG A 178 3.51 -2.65 -15.89
C ARG A 178 2.28 -3.19 -16.61
N LYS A 179 1.57 -2.29 -17.30
CA LYS A 179 0.53 -2.72 -18.26
C LYS A 179 1.21 -3.43 -19.43
N ALA A 180 0.70 -4.58 -19.83
CA ALA A 180 1.18 -5.24 -21.04
C ALA A 180 0.97 -4.29 -22.21
N LEU A 181 2.01 -4.08 -23.02
CA LEU A 181 1.82 -3.43 -24.32
C LEU A 181 1.00 -4.37 -25.18
N ASP A 182 0.08 -3.82 -25.98
CA ASP A 182 -0.62 -4.56 -27.04
C ASP A 182 0.38 -4.89 -28.15
N GLU A 183 1.39 -5.70 -27.85
CA GLU A 183 2.32 -6.24 -28.82
C GLU A 183 1.53 -7.22 -29.68
N LYS A 184 1.43 -6.90 -30.98
CA LYS A 184 0.84 -7.77 -32.01
C LYS A 184 1.45 -9.17 -31.92
N ASP A 185 0.67 -10.08 -31.35
CA ASP A 185 0.56 -11.53 -31.54
C ASP A 185 1.79 -12.46 -31.61
N GLU A 186 3.04 -11.99 -31.67
CA GLU A 186 4.21 -12.89 -31.79
C GLU A 186 4.84 -13.31 -30.45
N LYS A 187 4.73 -12.50 -29.37
CA LYS A 187 5.30 -12.81 -28.03
C LYS A 187 4.26 -13.10 -26.94
N LYS A 188 2.97 -13.05 -27.28
CA LYS A 188 1.87 -13.24 -26.32
C LYS A 188 1.86 -14.64 -25.67
N CYS A 189 2.54 -15.60 -26.30
CA CYS A 189 2.65 -16.98 -25.83
C CYS A 189 3.97 -17.29 -25.11
N ASP A 190 4.89 -16.33 -24.98
CA ASP A 190 6.13 -16.55 -24.26
C ASP A 190 5.85 -16.61 -22.75
N PHE A 191 6.24 -17.72 -22.13
CA PHE A 191 6.15 -17.87 -20.68
C PHE A 191 7.11 -16.88 -20.01
N VAL A 192 6.55 -15.83 -19.41
CA VAL A 192 7.30 -14.93 -18.53
C VAL A 192 7.28 -15.53 -17.12
N PRO A 193 8.42 -16.03 -16.59
CA PRO A 193 8.46 -16.59 -15.26
C PRO A 193 8.02 -15.55 -14.22
N GLY A 194 7.18 -15.97 -13.27
CA GLY A 194 6.79 -15.16 -12.13
C GLY A 194 7.91 -15.04 -11.11
N TRP A 195 7.71 -14.20 -10.08
CA TRP A 195 8.69 -13.91 -9.04
C TRP A 195 8.84 -15.01 -7.97
N GLY A 196 8.52 -16.25 -8.32
CA GLY A 196 8.40 -17.40 -7.43
C GLY A 196 6.99 -17.54 -6.82
N GLU A 197 6.80 -18.63 -6.07
CA GLU A 197 5.49 -19.08 -5.57
C GLU A 197 4.74 -18.04 -4.72
N LYS A 198 5.44 -17.19 -3.98
CA LYS A 198 4.81 -16.15 -3.15
C LYS A 198 4.40 -14.89 -3.93
N PHE A 199 4.80 -14.78 -5.19
CA PHE A 199 4.62 -13.59 -6.01
C PHE A 199 4.11 -13.93 -7.42
N VAL A 200 3.28 -14.98 -7.54
CA VAL A 200 2.69 -15.44 -8.81
C VAL A 200 1.83 -14.35 -9.47
N ASN A 201 1.16 -13.53 -8.66
CA ASN A 201 0.29 -12.44 -9.12
C ASN A 201 1.03 -11.12 -9.39
N LYS A 202 2.37 -11.12 -9.35
CA LYS A 202 3.18 -9.92 -9.60
C LYS A 202 3.85 -10.04 -10.95
N ARG A 203 3.58 -9.11 -11.85
CA ARG A 203 4.32 -8.98 -13.11
C ARG A 203 5.48 -7.99 -12.95
N VAL A 204 6.07 -7.60 -14.07
CA VAL A 204 7.14 -6.61 -14.09
C VAL A 204 6.62 -5.28 -13.56
N SER A 205 7.33 -4.65 -12.63
CA SER A 205 6.98 -3.34 -12.09
C SER A 205 7.52 -2.18 -12.93
N VAL A 206 6.92 -1.02 -12.73
CA VAL A 206 7.35 0.28 -13.22
C VAL A 206 7.39 1.29 -12.09
N ILE A 207 8.28 2.26 -12.21
CA ILE A 207 8.32 3.44 -11.35
C ILE A 207 7.37 4.47 -11.95
N VAL A 208 6.48 5.01 -11.13
CA VAL A 208 5.55 6.07 -11.53
C VAL A 208 5.82 7.32 -10.71
N ILE A 209 6.05 8.44 -11.39
CA ILE A 209 6.26 9.75 -10.79
C ILE A 209 4.93 10.50 -10.83
N VAL A 210 4.50 11.02 -9.69
CA VAL A 210 3.37 11.94 -9.58
C VAL A 210 3.93 13.35 -9.54
N ASN A 211 3.56 14.19 -10.51
CA ASN A 211 3.75 15.63 -10.43
C ASN A 211 2.56 16.24 -9.69
N VAL A 212 2.82 16.72 -8.49
CA VAL A 212 1.79 17.20 -7.55
C VAL A 212 1.27 18.57 -7.99
N LEU A 213 2.13 19.39 -8.61
CA LEU A 213 1.77 20.72 -9.09
C LEU A 213 0.89 20.63 -10.34
N GLU A 214 1.26 19.76 -11.28
CA GLU A 214 0.53 19.61 -12.55
C GLU A 214 -0.62 18.60 -12.48
N SER A 215 -0.75 17.86 -11.37
CA SER A 215 -1.77 16.82 -11.23
C SER A 215 -1.69 15.75 -12.33
N LYS A 216 -0.46 15.33 -12.66
CA LYS A 216 -0.18 14.34 -13.70
C LYS A 216 0.70 13.22 -13.17
N VAL A 217 0.56 12.04 -13.77
CA VAL A 217 1.46 10.92 -13.54
C VAL A 217 2.31 10.66 -14.78
N GLU A 218 3.56 10.27 -14.56
CA GLU A 218 4.49 9.83 -15.59
C GLU A 218 5.01 8.44 -15.24
N VAL A 219 4.75 7.47 -16.10
CA VAL A 219 5.32 6.13 -15.98
C VAL A 219 6.70 6.16 -16.60
N LEU A 220 7.73 5.81 -15.82
CA LEU A 220 9.09 5.74 -16.35
C LEU A 220 9.24 4.58 -17.34
N PRO A 221 10.09 4.75 -18.38
CA PRO A 221 10.35 3.69 -19.35
C PRO A 221 10.99 2.46 -18.67
N GLU A 222 10.93 1.32 -19.36
CA GLU A 222 11.55 0.09 -18.89
C GLU A 222 13.06 0.26 -18.72
N PHE A 223 13.57 -0.30 -17.62
CA PHE A 223 15.00 -0.44 -17.38
C PHE A 223 15.47 -1.75 -18.02
N GLU A 224 16.45 -1.68 -18.91
CA GLU A 224 16.97 -2.86 -19.59
C GLU A 224 17.44 -3.91 -18.57
N LYS A 225 16.86 -5.12 -18.65
CA LYS A 225 17.19 -6.29 -17.79
C LYS A 225 16.96 -6.09 -16.29
N ILE A 226 16.37 -4.97 -15.87
CA ILE A 226 16.19 -4.62 -14.45
C ILE A 226 14.71 -4.37 -14.18
N VAL A 227 14.21 -4.96 -13.08
CA VAL A 227 12.86 -4.68 -12.59
C VAL A 227 12.95 -3.84 -11.32
N PRO A 228 12.33 -2.65 -11.28
CA PRO A 228 12.40 -1.77 -10.12
C PRO A 228 11.55 -2.29 -8.96
N GLY A 229 12.13 -2.36 -7.77
CA GLY A 229 11.46 -2.55 -6.49
C GLY A 229 11.17 -1.23 -5.80
N GLN A 230 11.19 -1.24 -4.47
CA GLN A 230 11.12 -0.05 -3.63
C GLN A 230 11.99 1.11 -4.14
N VAL A 231 11.37 2.26 -4.27
CA VAL A 231 11.95 3.49 -4.80
C VAL A 231 11.76 4.65 -3.82
N PHE A 232 12.72 5.57 -3.79
CA PHE A 232 12.64 6.84 -3.08
C PHE A 232 13.46 7.92 -3.79
N PHE A 233 13.28 9.18 -3.39
CA PHE A 233 14.06 10.30 -3.91
C PHE A 233 15.45 10.36 -3.27
N GLY A 234 16.47 10.54 -4.10
CA GLY A 234 17.84 10.79 -3.66
C GLY A 234 18.07 12.25 -3.23
N PRO A 235 19.32 12.60 -2.91
CA PRO A 235 19.67 13.93 -2.39
C PRO A 235 19.20 15.08 -3.29
N GLY A 236 18.48 16.03 -2.69
CA GLY A 236 17.98 17.22 -3.37
C GLY A 236 16.88 16.95 -4.41
N ASP A 237 16.20 15.80 -4.35
CA ASP A 237 15.10 15.39 -5.23
C ASP A 237 15.47 15.34 -6.73
N LYS A 238 16.76 15.26 -7.04
CA LYS A 238 17.27 15.24 -8.43
C LYS A 238 17.39 13.84 -9.02
N THR A 239 17.40 12.82 -8.18
CA THR A 239 17.56 11.42 -8.58
C THR A 239 16.52 10.55 -7.89
N LEU A 240 16.24 9.40 -8.48
CA LEU A 240 15.52 8.31 -7.84
C LEU A 240 16.50 7.20 -7.51
N ILE A 241 16.39 6.65 -6.31
CA ILE A 241 17.15 5.50 -5.85
C ILE A 241 16.16 4.36 -5.68
N PHE A 242 16.46 3.21 -6.26
CA PHE A 242 15.61 2.03 -6.14
C PHE A 242 16.43 0.75 -6.07
N ASN A 243 15.89 -0.27 -5.42
CA ASN A 243 16.44 -1.62 -5.56
C ASN A 243 15.98 -2.21 -6.90
N GLY A 244 16.90 -2.75 -7.68
CA GLY A 244 16.60 -3.38 -8.96
C GLY A 244 16.87 -4.88 -8.93
N TYR A 245 15.98 -5.65 -9.53
CA TYR A 245 16.10 -7.09 -9.68
C TYR A 245 16.51 -7.44 -11.11
N ASN A 246 17.63 -8.14 -11.25
CA ASN A 246 18.10 -8.58 -12.57
C ASN A 246 17.18 -9.68 -13.12
N ARG A 247 16.81 -9.55 -14.40
CA ARG A 247 16.03 -10.56 -15.14
C ARG A 247 16.90 -11.60 -15.83
N GLU A 248 18.15 -11.26 -16.09
CA GLU A 248 19.11 -12.11 -16.80
C GLU A 248 20.33 -12.46 -15.92
N PRO A 249 20.98 -13.62 -16.16
CA PRO A 249 20.63 -14.63 -17.17
C PRO A 249 19.45 -15.53 -16.76
N ARG A 250 18.97 -15.46 -15.51
CA ARG A 250 17.85 -16.29 -15.02
C ARG A 250 16.95 -15.52 -14.07
N TYR A 251 15.63 -15.71 -14.24
CA TYR A 251 14.61 -15.16 -13.36
C TYR A 251 14.50 -16.01 -12.09
N TYR A 252 15.10 -15.55 -10.99
CA TYR A 252 15.03 -16.24 -9.70
C TYR A 252 13.74 -15.89 -8.95
N GLY A 253 13.32 -16.71 -7.99
CA GLY A 253 12.21 -16.38 -7.07
C GLY A 253 12.66 -15.43 -5.94
N ILE A 254 11.81 -14.49 -5.49
CA ILE A 254 12.26 -13.41 -4.58
C ILE A 254 12.45 -13.88 -3.15
N TYR A 255 11.58 -14.75 -2.70
CA TYR A 255 11.51 -15.07 -1.29
C TYR A 255 12.59 -16.08 -0.85
N ALA A 256 12.86 -17.10 -1.66
CA ALA A 256 13.68 -18.24 -1.26
C ALA A 256 15.05 -18.34 -1.97
N CYS A 257 15.32 -17.50 -2.98
CA CYS A 257 16.60 -17.49 -3.68
C CYS A 257 17.52 -16.38 -3.12
N ILE A 258 18.24 -16.69 -2.04
CA ILE A 258 19.16 -15.74 -1.37
C ILE A 258 20.35 -15.33 -2.24
N ASN A 259 20.77 -16.16 -3.21
CA ASN A 259 21.89 -15.88 -4.13
C ASN A 259 21.50 -14.97 -5.30
N ARG A 260 20.38 -14.26 -5.24
CA ARG A 260 19.97 -13.36 -6.32
C ARG A 260 20.79 -12.08 -6.28
N LEU A 261 21.36 -11.72 -7.43
CA LEU A 261 21.91 -10.40 -7.67
C LEU A 261 20.82 -9.31 -7.57
N GLN A 262 20.98 -8.42 -6.59
CA GLN A 262 20.17 -7.23 -6.38
C GLN A 262 21.13 -6.06 -6.20
N ASN A 263 20.87 -4.97 -6.91
CA ASN A 263 21.71 -3.78 -6.85
C ASN A 263 20.84 -2.54 -6.59
N PHE A 264 21.45 -1.51 -6.02
CA PHE A 264 20.86 -0.19 -5.97
C PHE A 264 21.17 0.54 -7.26
N PHE A 265 20.13 1.11 -7.86
CA PHE A 265 20.24 1.87 -9.10
C PHE A 265 19.85 3.32 -8.85
N PHE A 266 20.49 4.22 -9.61
CA PHE A 266 20.25 5.65 -9.58
C PHE A 266 19.69 6.07 -10.95
N GLN A 267 18.48 6.61 -10.96
CA GLN A 267 17.90 7.20 -12.17
C GLN A 267 17.83 8.71 -12.03
N ILE A 268 18.34 9.43 -13.03
CA ILE A 268 18.14 10.89 -13.15
C ILE A 268 16.88 11.10 -14.00
N PRO A 269 15.78 11.66 -13.45
CA PRO A 269 14.62 12.02 -14.25
C PRO A 269 15.06 13.06 -15.28
N LYS A 270 14.81 12.81 -16.57
CA LYS A 270 15.13 13.79 -17.61
C LYS A 270 14.28 15.05 -17.35
N LYS A 271 14.90 16.23 -17.36
CA LYS A 271 14.16 17.49 -17.46
C LYS A 271 13.54 17.50 -18.87
N LYS A 272 12.22 17.42 -18.95
CA LYS A 272 11.49 17.83 -20.15
C LYS A 272 11.49 19.35 -20.23
#